data_AF-A0A1Q7HPF9-F1
#
_entry.id   AF-A0A1Q7HPF9-F1
#
_cell.length_a   1.000
_cell.length_b   1.000
_cell.length_c   1.000
_cell.angle_alpha   90.00
_cell.angle_beta   90.00
_cell.angle_gamma   90.00
#
_symmetry.space_group_name_H-M   'P 1'
#
loop_
_entity.id
_entity.type
_entity.pdbx_description
1 polymer ?
#
loop_
_entity_poly.entity_id
_entity_poly.type
_entity_poly.pdbx_seq_one_letter_code
_entity_poly.pdbx_strand_id
1 'polypeptide(L)'
;MRVARLRRPFRGQPEFAALRLTPLTLSRSAPLLLVSAATVLAFLIVFFFARPQLGQQDVQGGAAIAGGGSLPNASPLRGRSATDLVLIQVPSPATPAPTGSPAPGSTPSGVGNAGSGTVGTGTSIRTPPPALAAGMMRLSGRVIDRRSGDGITGVCVVIGATSCTRSPMTDDLGIWTVDLDPGQQLSWNLKFVKDNFVQQEVNVPSRPGTYTVETISLIAFR
;
A
#
# COMPACT_ATOMS: atom_id res chain seq x y z
N MET A 1 -37.88 -40.13 7.61
CA MET A 1 -37.65 -38.91 8.41
C MET A 1 -37.86 -37.69 7.51
N ARG A 2 -38.93 -36.90 7.73
CA ARG A 2 -39.24 -35.69 6.97
C ARG A 2 -38.77 -34.47 7.76
N VAL A 3 -37.77 -33.75 7.26
CA VAL A 3 -37.24 -32.54 7.90
C VAL A 3 -38.05 -31.34 7.40
N ALA A 4 -38.89 -30.78 8.26
CA ALA A 4 -39.65 -29.56 8.01
C ALA A 4 -38.70 -28.35 8.01
N ARG A 5 -38.46 -27.75 6.84
CA ARG A 5 -37.75 -26.46 6.73
C ARG A 5 -38.72 -25.32 7.03
N LEU A 6 -38.63 -24.77 8.24
CA LEU A 6 -39.26 -23.51 8.61
C LEU A 6 -38.67 -22.37 7.76
N ARG A 7 -39.48 -21.86 6.81
CA ARG A 7 -39.21 -20.60 6.11
C ARG A 7 -39.33 -19.46 7.11
N ARG A 8 -38.23 -18.77 7.44
CA ARG A 8 -38.28 -17.51 8.16
C ARG A 8 -38.84 -16.43 7.21
N PRO A 9 -39.87 -15.66 7.62
CA PRO A 9 -40.35 -14.55 6.82
C PRO A 9 -39.29 -13.44 6.77
N PHE A 10 -39.03 -12.99 5.54
CA PHE A 10 -38.19 -11.87 5.19
C PHE A 10 -38.83 -10.58 5.73
N ARG A 11 -38.31 -10.05 6.84
CA ARG A 11 -38.76 -8.77 7.39
C ARG A 11 -37.98 -7.65 6.70
N GLY A 12 -38.54 -7.16 5.61
CA GLY A 12 -38.14 -5.88 5.04
C GLY A 12 -38.54 -4.75 5.99
N GLN A 13 -37.56 -3.98 6.45
CA GLN A 13 -37.77 -2.57 6.78
C GLN A 13 -36.60 -1.78 6.20
N PRO A 14 -36.83 -0.95 5.16
CA PRO A 14 -35.97 0.19 4.95
C PRO A 14 -36.28 1.17 6.08
N GLU A 15 -35.42 1.21 7.10
CA GLU A 15 -35.30 2.42 7.91
C GLU A 15 -34.77 3.52 6.99
N PHE A 16 -35.71 4.21 6.34
CA PHE A 16 -35.49 5.59 5.95
C PHE A 16 -35.30 6.36 7.25
N ALA A 17 -34.04 6.46 7.69
CA ALA A 17 -33.62 7.45 8.65
C ALA A 17 -33.93 8.81 8.02
N ALA A 18 -35.12 9.31 8.33
CA ALA A 18 -35.49 10.68 8.08
C ALA A 18 -34.42 11.54 8.75
N LEU A 19 -33.54 12.12 7.94
CA LEU A 19 -32.69 13.23 8.32
C LEU A 19 -33.63 14.33 8.80
N ARG A 20 -33.92 14.34 10.10
CA ARG A 20 -34.53 15.46 10.78
C ARG A 20 -33.52 16.59 10.65
N LEU A 21 -33.78 17.47 9.68
CA LEU A 21 -33.17 18.80 9.61
C LEU A 21 -33.50 19.49 10.93
N THR A 22 -32.58 19.40 11.88
CA THR A 22 -32.61 20.22 13.07
C THR A 22 -32.53 21.68 12.60
N PRO A 23 -33.54 22.52 12.88
CA PRO A 23 -33.43 23.93 12.56
C PRO A 23 -32.21 24.48 13.31
N LEU A 24 -31.26 25.02 12.57
CA LEU A 24 -30.13 25.77 13.10
C LEU A 24 -30.70 26.98 13.83
N THR A 25 -30.90 26.84 15.13
CA THR A 25 -31.15 27.96 16.02
C THR A 25 -29.89 28.81 16.01
N LEU A 26 -29.96 29.95 15.32
CA LEU A 26 -28.90 30.94 15.27
C LEU A 26 -28.71 31.48 16.70
N SER A 27 -27.80 30.86 17.44
CA SER A 27 -27.41 31.30 18.77
C SER A 27 -26.77 32.67 18.66
N ARG A 28 -27.26 33.62 19.47
CA ARG A 28 -26.86 35.04 19.54
C ARG A 28 -25.39 35.28 19.92
N SER A 29 -24.56 34.24 20.04
CA SER A 29 -23.12 34.31 20.32
C SER A 29 -22.22 34.46 19.08
N ALA A 30 -22.82 34.73 17.90
CA ALA A 30 -22.13 34.88 16.62
C ALA A 30 -20.96 35.90 16.54
N PRO A 31 -20.88 37.02 17.32
CA PRO A 31 -19.79 37.97 17.10
C PRO A 31 -18.43 37.49 17.64
N LEU A 32 -18.37 36.52 18.56
CA LEU A 32 -17.10 36.03 19.12
C LEU A 32 -16.40 34.97 18.25
N LEU A 33 -17.16 34.18 17.48
CA LEU A 33 -16.59 33.14 16.61
C LEU A 33 -15.99 33.70 15.31
N LEU A 34 -16.43 34.87 14.86
CA LEU A 34 -15.83 35.51 13.67
C LEU A 34 -14.43 36.07 13.95
N VAL A 35 -14.15 36.50 15.18
CA VAL A 35 -12.83 37.04 15.54
C VAL A 35 -11.77 35.94 15.57
N SER A 36 -12.10 34.73 16.05
CA SER A 36 -11.14 33.62 16.11
C SER A 36 -10.74 33.13 14.72
N ALA A 37 -11.69 33.01 13.78
CA ALA A 37 -11.40 32.59 12.41
C ALA A 37 -10.47 33.57 11.68
N ALA A 38 -10.65 34.89 11.87
CA ALA A 38 -9.79 35.91 11.27
C ALA A 38 -8.35 35.84 11.81
N THR A 39 -8.17 35.61 13.12
CA THR A 39 -6.83 35.49 13.72
C THR A 39 -6.08 34.24 13.25
N VAL A 40 -6.75 33.10 13.12
CA VAL A 40 -6.13 31.86 12.63
C VAL A 40 -5.70 32.00 11.16
N LEU A 41 -6.53 32.65 10.34
CA LEU A 41 -6.20 32.92 8.93
C LEU A 41 -4.99 33.85 8.79
N ALA A 42 -4.94 34.94 9.57
CA ALA A 42 -3.80 35.85 9.56
C ALA A 42 -2.50 35.15 9.99
N PHE A 43 -2.57 34.27 11.00
CA PHE A 43 -1.41 33.52 11.46
C PHE A 43 -0.90 32.52 10.41
N LEU A 44 -1.81 31.84 9.69
CA LEU A 44 -1.44 30.95 8.58
C LEU A 44 -0.78 31.71 7.44
N ILE A 45 -1.27 32.89 7.07
CA ILE A 45 -0.67 33.72 6.03
C ILE A 45 0.76 34.11 6.44
N VAL A 46 0.95 34.66 7.65
CA VAL A 46 2.30 35.02 8.12
C VAL A 46 3.21 33.79 8.16
N PHE A 47 2.72 32.63 8.62
CA PHE A 47 3.53 31.42 8.72
C PHE A 47 3.93 30.83 7.36
N PHE A 48 3.09 30.95 6.33
CA PHE A 48 3.43 30.49 4.98
C PHE A 48 4.35 31.47 4.25
N PHE A 49 4.16 32.79 4.43
CA PHE A 49 4.99 33.80 3.74
C PHE A 49 6.31 34.12 4.46
N ALA A 50 6.39 33.93 5.79
CA ALA A 50 7.61 34.16 6.55
C ALA A 50 8.54 32.92 6.62
N ARG A 51 8.17 31.80 6.00
CA ARG A 51 9.09 30.66 5.88
C ARG A 51 10.22 31.06 4.92
N PRO A 52 11.47 31.22 5.41
CA PRO A 52 12.59 31.50 4.53
C PRO A 52 12.68 30.34 3.54
N GLN A 53 12.68 30.68 2.25
CA GLN A 53 12.93 29.71 1.20
C GLN A 53 14.35 29.18 1.39
N LEU A 54 14.46 28.03 2.04
CA LEU A 54 15.67 27.23 2.04
C LEU A 54 15.98 26.95 0.57
N GLY A 55 17.12 27.50 0.16
CA GLY A 55 17.49 27.73 -1.23
C GLY A 55 17.19 26.55 -2.14
N GLN A 56 16.51 26.88 -3.24
CA GLN A 56 16.46 26.07 -4.43
C GLN A 56 17.91 25.91 -4.92
N GLN A 57 18.50 24.76 -4.62
CA GLN A 57 19.85 24.42 -5.01
C GLN A 57 19.80 24.12 -6.51
N ASP A 58 20.13 25.13 -7.32
CA ASP A 58 20.33 24.99 -8.76
C ASP A 58 21.37 23.89 -9.01
N VAL A 59 20.90 22.72 -9.48
CA VAL A 59 21.78 21.68 -10.02
C VAL A 59 22.17 22.13 -11.43
N GLN A 60 23.09 23.08 -11.46
CA GLN A 60 23.78 23.48 -12.67
C GLN A 60 24.82 22.40 -13.03
N GLY A 61 24.71 21.89 -14.25
CA GLY A 61 25.49 20.78 -14.76
C GLY A 61 27.01 21.02 -14.74
N GLY A 62 27.76 19.92 -14.60
CA GLY A 62 29.20 19.92 -14.70
C GLY A 62 29.80 18.52 -14.75
N ALA A 63 30.23 18.13 -15.96
CA ALA A 63 31.35 17.25 -16.31
C ALA A 63 31.43 15.82 -15.74
N ALA A 64 31.52 14.86 -16.67
CA ALA A 64 32.09 13.55 -16.44
C ALA A 64 33.58 13.69 -16.03
N ILE A 65 33.93 13.15 -14.86
CA ILE A 65 35.32 12.94 -14.46
C ILE A 65 35.54 11.44 -14.34
N ALA A 66 36.32 10.91 -15.26
CA ALA A 66 36.95 9.61 -15.15
C ALA A 66 38.11 9.73 -14.14
N GLY A 67 38.21 8.73 -13.24
CA GLY A 67 39.49 8.35 -12.65
C GLY A 67 39.64 8.58 -11.14
N GLY A 68 40.10 7.52 -10.48
CA GLY A 68 41.05 7.62 -9.37
C GLY A 68 40.45 7.72 -7.98
N GLY A 69 40.43 6.59 -7.28
CA GLY A 69 40.18 6.58 -5.84
C GLY A 69 41.22 7.41 -5.08
N SER A 70 40.75 8.10 -4.05
CA SER A 70 41.54 8.39 -2.86
C SER A 70 40.59 8.43 -1.66
N LEU A 71 40.92 7.64 -0.65
CA LEU A 71 40.22 7.60 0.63
C LEU A 71 40.49 8.92 1.38
N PRO A 72 39.50 9.51 2.08
CA PRO A 72 39.76 10.66 2.94
C PRO A 72 40.63 10.21 4.13
N ASN A 73 41.87 10.68 4.12
CA ASN A 73 42.78 10.67 5.26
C ASN A 73 42.25 11.66 6.31
N ALA A 74 41.42 11.18 7.23
CA ALA A 74 40.98 11.95 8.39
C ALA A 74 42.06 11.90 9.47
N SER A 75 42.58 13.07 9.81
CA SER A 75 43.56 13.29 10.88
C SER A 75 43.12 12.65 12.21
N PRO A 76 44.04 12.04 12.98
CA PRO A 76 43.71 11.43 14.25
C PRO A 76 43.31 12.49 15.28
N LEU A 77 42.05 12.42 15.74
CA LEU A 77 41.57 13.08 16.94
C LEU A 77 42.37 12.53 18.14
N ARG A 78 43.27 13.36 18.66
CA ARG A 78 44.03 13.10 19.88
C ARG A 78 43.05 12.87 21.05
N GLY A 79 43.03 11.65 21.60
CA GLY A 79 42.39 11.39 22.89
C GLY A 79 41.30 10.31 22.95
N ARG A 80 41.19 9.41 21.97
CA ARG A 80 40.38 8.18 22.14
C ARG A 80 41.23 6.95 21.87
N SER A 81 41.31 6.08 22.87
CA SER A 81 41.92 4.75 22.80
C SER A 81 41.41 4.03 21.56
N ALA A 82 42.33 3.64 20.68
CA ALA A 82 42.05 2.89 19.47
C ALA A 82 41.48 1.52 19.86
N THR A 83 40.20 1.30 19.60
CA THR A 83 39.63 -0.03 19.57
C THR A 83 40.15 -0.70 18.30
N ASP A 84 40.94 -1.74 18.49
CA ASP A 84 41.57 -2.55 17.46
C ASP A 84 40.48 -3.11 16.50
N LEU A 85 40.40 -2.55 15.31
CA LEU A 85 39.50 -3.02 14.26
C LEU A 85 40.17 -4.19 13.56
N VAL A 86 39.88 -5.40 14.04
CA VAL A 86 40.21 -6.65 13.34
C VAL A 86 39.47 -6.66 12.01
N LEU A 87 40.21 -6.45 10.93
CA LEU A 87 39.71 -6.56 9.56
C LEU A 87 39.51 -8.05 9.23
N ILE A 88 38.31 -8.57 9.47
CA ILE A 88 37.92 -9.89 8.99
C ILE A 88 37.74 -9.79 7.48
N GLN A 89 38.74 -10.26 6.74
CA GLN A 89 38.70 -10.39 5.29
C GLN A 89 37.72 -11.52 4.95
N VAL A 90 36.44 -11.17 4.74
CA VAL A 90 35.42 -12.13 4.31
C VAL A 90 35.75 -12.55 2.86
N PRO A 91 35.92 -13.85 2.56
CA PRO A 91 36.15 -14.30 1.20
C PRO A 91 34.95 -13.93 0.33
N SER A 92 35.24 -13.22 -0.77
CA SER A 92 34.24 -12.89 -1.79
C SER A 92 33.61 -14.18 -2.32
N PRO A 93 32.27 -14.32 -2.29
CA PRO A 93 31.61 -15.49 -2.85
C PRO A 93 31.95 -15.59 -4.34
N ALA A 94 32.33 -16.80 -4.77
CA ALA A 94 32.58 -17.10 -6.17
C ALA A 94 31.31 -16.78 -6.97
N THR A 95 31.46 -15.95 -8.01
CA THR A 95 30.40 -15.68 -8.99
C THR A 95 30.01 -17.02 -9.64
N PRO A 96 28.78 -17.50 -9.47
CA PRO A 96 28.35 -18.70 -10.18
C PRO A 96 28.38 -18.43 -11.68
N ALA A 97 29.01 -19.33 -12.43
CA ALA A 97 28.98 -19.35 -13.89
C ALA A 97 27.51 -19.41 -14.38
N PRO A 98 27.18 -18.79 -15.53
CA PRO A 98 25.84 -18.87 -16.09
C PRO A 98 25.53 -20.31 -16.50
N THR A 99 24.81 -21.03 -15.65
CA THR A 99 24.24 -22.34 -15.95
C THR A 99 23.07 -22.15 -16.90
N GLY A 100 23.24 -22.63 -18.14
CA GLY A 100 22.17 -23.16 -18.99
C GLY A 100 21.06 -22.20 -19.41
N SER A 101 21.02 -21.90 -20.71
CA SER A 101 19.84 -21.36 -21.39
C SER A 101 18.60 -22.20 -21.04
N PRO A 102 17.54 -21.63 -20.45
CA PRO A 102 16.29 -22.35 -20.29
C PRO A 102 15.70 -22.65 -21.67
N ALA A 103 15.25 -23.90 -21.86
CA ALA A 103 14.48 -24.32 -23.02
C ALA A 103 13.23 -23.43 -23.17
N PRO A 104 12.75 -23.18 -24.40
CA PRO A 104 11.52 -22.43 -24.63
C PRO A 104 10.34 -23.15 -23.97
N GLY A 105 9.93 -22.63 -22.81
CA GLY A 105 8.68 -23.02 -22.15
C GLY A 105 7.52 -22.54 -23.00
N SER A 106 6.75 -23.49 -23.53
CA SER A 106 5.49 -23.28 -24.22
C SER A 106 4.59 -22.32 -23.44
N THR A 107 4.33 -21.16 -24.04
CA THR A 107 3.22 -20.27 -23.70
C THR A 107 1.90 -21.05 -23.69
N PRO A 108 1.13 -21.10 -22.60
CA PRO A 108 -0.29 -21.33 -22.71
C PRO A 108 -0.92 -20.04 -23.27
N SER A 109 -1.23 -20.05 -24.57
CA SER A 109 -2.21 -19.13 -25.14
C SER A 109 -3.58 -19.43 -24.52
N GLY A 110 -3.88 -18.77 -23.42
CA GLY A 110 -5.21 -18.74 -22.83
C GLY A 110 -6.11 -17.77 -23.60
N VAL A 111 -6.56 -18.16 -24.78
CA VAL A 111 -7.71 -17.51 -25.42
C VAL A 111 -8.97 -17.98 -24.69
N GLY A 112 -9.39 -17.21 -23.70
CA GLY A 112 -10.64 -17.39 -22.99
C GLY A 112 -11.82 -17.00 -23.87
N ASN A 113 -12.26 -17.96 -24.65
CA ASN A 113 -13.44 -17.93 -25.50
C ASN A 113 -14.68 -17.49 -24.69
N ALA A 114 -15.48 -16.57 -25.23
CA ALA A 114 -16.80 -16.21 -24.72
C ALA A 114 -17.74 -17.41 -24.88
N GLY A 115 -17.75 -18.29 -23.87
CA GLY A 115 -18.62 -19.45 -23.79
C GLY A 115 -19.92 -19.11 -23.08
N SER A 116 -20.95 -18.78 -23.87
CA SER A 116 -22.34 -18.99 -23.47
C SER A 116 -22.52 -20.48 -23.16
N GLY A 117 -22.76 -20.84 -21.90
CA GLY A 117 -22.83 -22.24 -21.51
C GLY A 117 -23.26 -22.46 -20.06
N THR A 118 -24.54 -22.80 -19.91
CA THR A 118 -25.11 -23.78 -18.96
C THR A 118 -24.61 -23.77 -17.51
N VAL A 119 -25.52 -23.46 -16.59
CA VAL A 119 -25.36 -23.60 -15.13
C VAL A 119 -25.12 -25.07 -14.76
N GLY A 120 -23.87 -25.51 -14.84
CA GLY A 120 -23.41 -26.78 -14.29
C GLY A 120 -23.06 -26.59 -12.82
N THR A 121 -23.70 -27.37 -11.94
CA THR A 121 -23.33 -27.55 -10.52
C THR A 121 -22.01 -28.31 -10.39
N GLY A 122 -20.97 -27.81 -11.04
CA GLY A 122 -19.61 -28.29 -10.87
C GLY A 122 -19.10 -27.79 -9.53
N THR A 123 -18.91 -28.71 -8.58
CA THR A 123 -18.19 -28.45 -7.34
C THR A 123 -16.78 -28.01 -7.71
N SER A 124 -16.52 -26.70 -7.78
CA SER A 124 -15.17 -26.20 -7.97
C SER A 124 -14.35 -26.62 -6.75
N ILE A 125 -13.50 -27.63 -6.90
CA ILE A 125 -12.54 -27.99 -5.87
C ILE A 125 -11.56 -26.83 -5.79
N ARG A 126 -11.79 -25.92 -4.84
CA ARG A 126 -10.93 -24.77 -4.63
C ARG A 126 -9.63 -25.28 -4.03
N THR A 127 -8.53 -25.19 -4.78
CA THR A 127 -7.21 -25.50 -4.23
C THR A 127 -7.00 -24.64 -2.98
N PRO A 128 -6.65 -25.22 -1.83
CA PRO A 128 -6.42 -24.45 -0.62
C PRO A 128 -5.28 -23.45 -0.86
N PRO A 129 -5.35 -22.25 -0.27
CA PRO A 129 -4.25 -21.30 -0.37
C PRO A 129 -2.96 -21.91 0.21
N PRO A 130 -1.78 -21.57 -0.32
CA PRO A 130 -0.51 -22.07 0.21
C PRO A 130 -0.38 -21.82 1.71
N ALA A 131 0.19 -22.76 2.46
CA ALA A 131 0.43 -22.57 3.89
C ALA A 131 1.35 -21.36 4.13
N LEU A 132 1.08 -20.59 5.18
CA LEU A 132 1.93 -19.48 5.59
C LEU A 132 3.15 -20.03 6.34
N ALA A 133 4.35 -19.58 5.97
CA ALA A 133 5.57 -19.99 6.67
C ALA A 133 5.57 -19.49 8.13
N ALA A 134 6.19 -20.26 9.03
CA ALA A 134 6.23 -19.93 10.45
C ALA A 134 6.90 -18.57 10.71
N GLY A 135 6.32 -17.76 11.58
CA GLY A 135 6.81 -16.42 11.90
C GLY A 135 6.47 -15.33 10.87
N MET A 136 5.97 -15.69 9.68
CA MET A 136 5.58 -14.73 8.66
C MET A 136 4.20 -14.11 8.95
N MET A 137 3.98 -12.95 8.34
CA MET A 137 2.70 -12.26 8.28
C MET A 137 2.11 -12.39 6.88
N ARG A 138 0.84 -12.78 6.76
CA ARG A 138 0.09 -12.71 5.50
C ARG A 138 -0.91 -11.57 5.57
N LEU A 139 -0.72 -10.57 4.72
CA LEU A 139 -1.71 -9.53 4.47
C LEU A 139 -2.57 -9.91 3.28
N SER A 140 -3.89 -9.76 3.41
CA SER A 140 -4.81 -9.87 2.30
C SER A 140 -5.90 -8.82 2.39
N GLY A 141 -6.51 -8.48 1.27
CA GLY A 141 -7.59 -7.51 1.24
C GLY A 141 -8.27 -7.46 -0.11
N ARG A 142 -9.21 -6.52 -0.25
CA ARG A 142 -9.91 -6.26 -1.50
C ARG A 142 -9.90 -4.76 -1.80
N VAL A 143 -9.69 -4.41 -3.05
CA VAL A 143 -9.78 -3.04 -3.56
C VAL A 143 -10.98 -2.94 -4.50
N ILE A 144 -11.85 -1.96 -4.25
CA ILE A 144 -13.07 -1.74 -5.01
C ILE A 144 -13.15 -0.32 -5.58
N ASP A 145 -13.87 -0.15 -6.68
CA ASP A 145 -14.32 1.16 -7.14
C ASP A 145 -15.43 1.62 -6.18
N ARG A 146 -15.22 2.77 -5.54
CA ARG A 146 -16.18 3.35 -4.60
C ARG A 146 -17.56 3.59 -5.23
N ARG A 147 -17.63 3.83 -6.53
CA ARG A 147 -18.88 4.15 -7.23
C ARG A 147 -19.66 2.92 -7.64
N SER A 148 -19.01 1.93 -8.26
CA SER A 148 -19.70 0.74 -8.76
C SER A 148 -19.74 -0.41 -7.74
N GLY A 149 -18.79 -0.45 -6.80
CA GLY A 149 -18.59 -1.57 -5.87
C GLY A 149 -17.81 -2.75 -6.46
N ASP A 150 -17.42 -2.65 -7.73
CA ASP A 150 -16.68 -3.70 -8.44
C ASP A 150 -15.22 -3.77 -7.96
N GLY A 151 -14.61 -4.94 -8.10
CA GLY A 151 -13.18 -5.11 -7.81
C GLY A 151 -12.34 -4.38 -8.86
N ILE A 152 -11.28 -3.68 -8.42
CA ILE A 152 -10.35 -3.02 -9.34
C ILE A 152 -9.16 -3.95 -9.58
N THR A 153 -8.97 -4.37 -10.83
CA THR A 153 -7.83 -5.21 -11.25
C THR A 153 -6.54 -4.40 -11.46
N GLY A 154 -5.39 -5.02 -11.15
CA GLY A 154 -4.07 -4.46 -11.39
C GLY A 154 -3.76 -3.18 -10.60
N VAL A 155 -4.30 -3.04 -9.39
CA VAL A 155 -3.90 -2.01 -8.42
C VAL A 155 -2.61 -2.46 -7.77
N CYS A 156 -1.57 -1.63 -7.80
CA CYS A 156 -0.33 -1.92 -7.09
C CYS A 156 -0.52 -1.68 -5.59
N VAL A 157 -0.15 -2.67 -4.78
CA VAL A 157 -0.06 -2.52 -3.32
C VAL A 157 1.40 -2.29 -2.96
N VAL A 158 1.79 -1.03 -2.85
CA VAL A 158 3.17 -0.62 -2.60
C VAL A 158 3.45 -0.67 -1.09
N ILE A 159 4.45 -1.46 -0.69
CA ILE A 159 4.77 -1.78 0.72
C ILE A 159 6.22 -1.40 0.98
N GLY A 160 6.45 -0.21 1.56
CA GLY A 160 7.80 0.31 1.84
C GLY A 160 8.70 0.56 0.60
N ALA A 161 8.38 -0.03 -0.54
CA ALA A 161 9.05 0.16 -1.83
C ALA A 161 8.62 1.48 -2.49
N THR A 162 9.40 1.93 -3.45
CA THR A 162 9.15 3.17 -4.20
C THR A 162 8.42 2.95 -5.53
N SER A 163 8.15 1.69 -5.96
CA SER A 163 7.60 1.43 -7.30
C SER A 163 6.65 0.22 -7.41
N CYS A 164 5.77 0.29 -8.42
CA CYS A 164 4.80 -0.75 -8.79
C CYS A 164 5.45 -2.05 -9.32
N THR A 165 6.64 -1.99 -9.94
CA THR A 165 7.20 -3.10 -10.72
C THR A 165 7.45 -4.37 -9.90
N ARG A 166 7.71 -4.24 -8.61
CA ARG A 166 7.92 -5.37 -7.68
C ARG A 166 6.81 -5.49 -6.63
N SER A 167 5.76 -4.68 -6.77
CA SER A 167 4.65 -4.67 -5.81
C SER A 167 3.62 -5.73 -6.19
N PRO A 168 3.00 -6.41 -5.22
CA PRO A 168 1.85 -7.26 -5.48
C PRO A 168 0.72 -6.45 -6.13
N MET A 169 -0.01 -7.08 -7.04
CA MET A 169 -1.12 -6.47 -7.76
C MET A 169 -2.43 -7.18 -7.43
N THR A 170 -3.53 -6.44 -7.47
CA THR A 170 -4.87 -7.04 -7.35
C THR A 170 -5.24 -7.88 -8.57
N ASP A 171 -5.99 -8.96 -8.33
CA ASP A 171 -6.60 -9.78 -9.38
C ASP A 171 -7.89 -9.18 -9.95
N ASP A 172 -8.58 -9.93 -10.81
CA ASP A 172 -9.82 -9.50 -11.49
C ASP A 172 -11.00 -9.25 -10.54
N LEU A 173 -10.93 -9.75 -9.29
CA LEU A 173 -11.92 -9.50 -8.24
C LEU A 173 -11.51 -8.36 -7.30
N GLY A 174 -10.37 -7.73 -7.57
CA GLY A 174 -9.75 -6.71 -6.73
C GLY A 174 -9.06 -7.30 -5.50
N ILE A 175 -8.84 -8.61 -5.44
CA ILE A 175 -8.24 -9.29 -4.29
C ILE A 175 -6.72 -9.24 -4.41
N TRP A 176 -6.05 -8.99 -3.31
CA TRP A 176 -4.59 -9.04 -3.21
C TRP A 176 -4.17 -9.84 -1.99
N THR A 177 -2.97 -10.41 -2.05
CA THR A 177 -2.34 -11.12 -0.93
C THR A 177 -0.84 -10.98 -1.02
N VAL A 178 -0.19 -10.82 0.13
CA VAL A 178 1.27 -10.70 0.25
C VAL A 178 1.74 -11.29 1.57
N ASP A 179 2.87 -11.97 1.52
CA ASP A 179 3.55 -12.49 2.70
C ASP A 179 4.74 -11.59 3.02
N LEU A 180 4.80 -11.12 4.26
CA LEU A 180 5.81 -10.19 4.77
C LEU A 180 6.49 -10.82 5.99
N ASP A 181 7.78 -10.52 6.16
CA ASP A 181 8.46 -10.76 7.42
C ASP A 181 8.12 -9.62 8.37
N PRO A 182 7.42 -9.85 9.50
CA PRO A 182 7.09 -8.78 10.44
C PRO A 182 8.33 -8.10 11.04
N GLY A 183 9.47 -8.80 11.09
CA GLY A 183 10.78 -8.26 11.47
C GLY A 183 10.76 -7.42 12.76
N GLN A 184 11.47 -6.29 12.73
CA GLN A 184 11.48 -5.28 13.79
C GLN A 184 10.49 -4.13 13.52
N GLN A 185 9.69 -4.24 12.47
CA GLN A 185 8.83 -3.15 12.04
C GLN A 185 7.54 -3.16 12.84
N LEU A 186 7.11 -2.02 13.39
CA LEU A 186 5.89 -1.96 14.20
C LEU A 186 4.62 -1.86 13.34
N SER A 187 4.74 -1.31 12.13
CA SER A 187 3.63 -1.16 11.20
C SER A 187 4.08 -1.05 9.74
N TRP A 188 3.20 -1.45 8.84
CA TRP A 188 3.37 -1.40 7.40
C TRP A 188 2.49 -0.31 6.81
N ASN A 189 3.12 0.62 6.09
CA ASN A 189 2.43 1.61 5.30
C ASN A 189 2.15 1.04 3.90
N LEU A 190 0.89 0.83 3.58
CA LEU A 190 0.42 0.29 2.32
C LEU A 190 -0.12 1.43 1.46
N LYS A 191 0.40 1.60 0.25
CA LYS A 191 -0.11 2.57 -0.73
C LYS A 191 -0.75 1.83 -1.90
N PHE A 192 -1.98 2.20 -2.22
CA PHE A 192 -2.76 1.60 -3.30
C PHE A 192 -2.73 2.55 -4.50
N VAL A 193 -2.05 2.12 -5.57
CA VAL A 193 -1.76 2.97 -6.74
C VAL A 193 -2.35 2.34 -8.00
N LYS A 194 -3.12 3.12 -8.75
CA LYS A 194 -3.68 2.76 -10.05
C LYS A 194 -3.88 4.01 -10.89
N ASP A 195 -3.56 3.94 -12.18
CA ASP A 195 -3.83 5.03 -13.11
C ASP A 195 -5.31 5.41 -13.12
N ASN A 196 -5.59 6.70 -13.21
CA ASN A 196 -6.95 7.26 -13.17
C ASN A 196 -7.71 7.02 -11.86
N PHE A 197 -7.05 6.64 -10.76
CA PHE A 197 -7.66 6.57 -9.43
C PHE A 197 -6.89 7.42 -8.41
N VAL A 198 -7.61 8.00 -7.45
CA VAL A 198 -7.05 8.66 -6.28
C VAL A 198 -6.31 7.61 -5.44
N GLN A 199 -5.03 7.86 -5.18
CA GLN A 199 -4.21 7.00 -4.31
C GLN A 199 -4.75 6.99 -2.88
N GLN A 200 -4.72 5.82 -2.25
CA GLN A 200 -5.07 5.65 -0.83
C GLN A 200 -3.90 5.03 -0.07
N GLU A 201 -3.76 5.40 1.21
CA GLU A 201 -2.73 4.91 2.11
C GLU A 201 -3.37 4.34 3.38
N VAL A 202 -2.89 3.19 3.84
CA VAL A 202 -3.37 2.52 5.05
C VAL A 202 -2.18 2.04 5.87
N ASN A 203 -2.22 2.28 7.17
CA ASN A 203 -1.22 1.76 8.10
C ASN A 203 -1.73 0.49 8.77
N VAL A 204 -0.96 -0.58 8.71
CA VAL A 204 -1.32 -1.90 9.24
C VAL A 204 -0.32 -2.33 10.31
N PRO A 205 -0.75 -2.73 11.53
CA PRO A 205 0.18 -3.20 12.55
C PRO A 205 0.89 -4.47 12.11
N SER A 206 2.20 -4.54 12.34
CA SER A 206 3.02 -5.71 12.01
C SER A 206 2.85 -6.78 13.09
N ARG A 207 2.40 -7.97 12.69
CA ARG A 207 2.26 -9.12 13.60
C ARG A 207 2.25 -10.43 12.82
N PRO A 208 2.88 -11.51 13.34
CA PRO A 208 2.82 -12.82 12.70
C PRO A 208 1.37 -13.32 12.52
N GLY A 209 1.15 -14.15 11.51
CA GLY A 209 -0.15 -14.75 11.18
C GLY A 209 -0.88 -14.06 10.04
N THR A 210 -2.15 -14.40 9.85
CA THR A 210 -2.98 -13.85 8.77
C THR A 210 -3.75 -12.63 9.24
N TYR A 211 -3.69 -11.55 8.47
CA TYR A 211 -4.44 -10.34 8.74
C TYR A 211 -5.15 -9.85 7.47
N THR A 212 -6.47 -9.69 7.59
CA THR A 212 -7.31 -9.14 6.52
C THR A 212 -7.42 -7.63 6.70
N VAL A 213 -6.91 -6.88 5.74
CA VAL A 213 -7.10 -5.43 5.66
C VAL A 213 -8.54 -5.16 5.24
N GLU A 214 -9.16 -4.15 5.84
CA GLU A 214 -10.49 -3.69 5.45
C GLU A 214 -10.55 -3.36 3.95
N THR A 215 -11.74 -3.48 3.36
CA THR A 215 -11.94 -3.19 1.94
C THR A 215 -11.53 -1.75 1.62
N ILE A 216 -10.61 -1.61 0.68
CA ILE A 216 -10.08 -0.32 0.22
C ILE A 216 -10.96 0.18 -0.93
N SER A 217 -11.46 1.40 -0.84
CA SER A 217 -12.34 1.99 -1.87
C SER A 217 -11.63 3.14 -2.59
N LEU A 218 -11.27 2.93 -3.86
CA LEU A 218 -10.64 3.99 -4.66
C LEU A 218 -11.69 4.80 -5.43
N ILE A 219 -11.36 6.05 -5.74
CA ILE A 219 -12.22 6.97 -6.50
C ILE A 219 -11.52 7.25 -7.83
N ALA A 220 -12.20 7.05 -8.95
CA ALA A 220 -11.65 7.39 -10.26
C ALA A 220 -11.58 8.91 -10.48
N PHE A 221 -10.48 9.39 -11.09
CA PHE A 221 -10.41 10.73 -11.68
C PHE A 221 -11.31 10.76 -12.92
N ARG A 222 -12.16 11.78 -13.02
CA ARG A 222 -12.97 12.04 -14.22
C ARG A 222 -12.37 13.18 -15.03
#